data_AF-A0A174Z3Z1-F1
#
_entry.id   AF-A0A174Z3Z1-F1
#
_cell.length_a   1.000
_cell.length_b   1.000
_cell.length_c   1.000
_cell.angle_alpha   90.00
_cell.angle_beta   90.00
_cell.angle_gamma   90.00
#
_symmetry.space_group_name_H-M   'P 1'
#
loop_
_entity.id
_entity.type
_entity.pdbx_description
1 polymer ?
#
loop_
_entity_poly.entity_id
_entity_poly.type
_entity_poly.pdbx_seq_one_letter_code
_entity_poly.pdbx_strand_id
1 'polypeptide(L)'
;MDKNKIRQLADYAINECCDHSEDCYWTISYDELYYHFGAEVSDTNENGRLLEEELRQREEVNELIMTEDCIEMTCHLQYCHNCQTDPVSLLSVLGCNIYDEHETEHNHEPANESSDEDETQALSM
;
A
#
# COMPACT_ATOMS: atom_id res chain seq x y z
N MET A 1 9.70 0.16 -31.83
CA MET A 1 8.30 0.62 -31.62
C MET A 1 8.30 2.12 -31.33
N ASP A 2 7.26 2.88 -31.67
CA ASP A 2 7.22 4.31 -31.36
C ASP A 2 6.89 4.59 -29.88
N LYS A 3 7.29 5.76 -29.39
CA LYS A 3 7.19 6.12 -27.97
C LYS A 3 5.74 6.13 -27.45
N ASN A 4 4.76 6.50 -28.27
CA ASN A 4 3.37 6.53 -27.84
C ASN A 4 2.85 5.12 -27.62
N LYS A 5 3.23 4.17 -28.49
CA LYS A 5 2.89 2.78 -28.32
C LYS A 5 3.52 2.17 -27.07
N ILE A 6 4.79 2.45 -26.77
CA ILE A 6 5.45 2.03 -25.53
C ILE A 6 4.67 2.52 -24.30
N ARG A 7 4.30 3.81 -24.27
CA ARG A 7 3.48 4.37 -23.19
C ARG A 7 2.14 3.68 -23.05
N GLN A 8 1.47 3.40 -24.17
CA GLN A 8 0.19 2.68 -24.17
C GLN A 8 0.32 1.29 -23.54
N LEU A 9 1.39 0.54 -23.86
CA LEU A 9 1.62 -0.77 -23.25
C LEU A 9 1.93 -0.66 -21.75
N ALA A 10 2.71 0.35 -21.36
CA ALA A 10 2.99 0.61 -19.95
C ALA A 10 1.70 0.99 -19.19
N ASP A 11 0.89 1.89 -19.73
CA ASP A 11 -0.39 2.28 -19.12
C ASP A 11 -1.33 1.07 -18.96
N TYR A 12 -1.41 0.22 -19.98
CA TYR A 12 -2.16 -1.03 -19.88
C TYR A 12 -1.65 -1.91 -18.74
N ALA A 13 -0.34 -2.11 -18.68
CA ALA A 13 0.29 -2.97 -17.69
C ALA A 13 0.05 -2.50 -16.25
N ILE A 14 0.20 -1.19 -16.01
CA ILE A 14 -0.07 -0.58 -14.71
C ILE A 14 -1.54 -0.71 -14.33
N ASN A 15 -2.46 -0.40 -15.24
CA ASN A 15 -3.90 -0.46 -14.94
C ASN A 15 -4.33 -1.89 -14.57
N GLU A 16 -3.87 -2.90 -15.32
CA GLU A 16 -4.19 -4.30 -15.00
C GLU A 16 -3.69 -4.68 -13.60
N CYS A 17 -2.47 -4.30 -13.24
CA CYS A 17 -1.94 -4.54 -11.91
C CYS A 17 -2.71 -3.79 -10.80
N CYS A 18 -2.93 -2.49 -10.96
CA CYS A 18 -3.52 -1.64 -9.94
C CYS A 18 -5.02 -1.87 -9.72
N ASP A 19 -5.75 -2.23 -10.78
CA ASP A 19 -7.21 -2.34 -10.73
C ASP A 19 -7.69 -3.78 -10.52
N HIS A 20 -6.90 -4.78 -10.91
CA HIS A 20 -7.34 -6.18 -10.90
C HIS A 20 -6.54 -7.10 -9.95
N SER A 21 -5.35 -6.71 -9.50
CA SER A 21 -4.61 -7.52 -8.54
C SER A 21 -5.29 -7.54 -7.16
N GLU A 22 -5.19 -8.66 -6.45
CA GLU A 22 -5.65 -8.81 -5.06
C GLU A 22 -4.47 -8.79 -4.06
N ASP A 23 -3.23 -8.86 -4.56
CA ASP A 23 -2.00 -9.00 -3.77
C ASP A 23 -0.86 -8.08 -4.24
N CYS A 24 -1.20 -7.07 -5.05
CA CYS A 24 -0.27 -6.15 -5.74
C CYS A 24 0.63 -6.79 -6.79
N TYR A 25 0.55 -8.10 -7.02
CA TYR A 25 1.32 -8.80 -8.04
C TYR A 25 0.49 -8.97 -9.32
N TRP A 26 1.15 -8.84 -10.47
CA TRP A 26 0.54 -9.08 -11.76
C TRP A 26 1.55 -9.60 -12.78
N THR A 27 1.07 -10.43 -13.70
CA THR A 27 1.88 -10.99 -14.78
C THR A 27 1.24 -10.69 -16.11
N ILE A 28 2.03 -10.23 -17.09
CA ILE A 28 1.57 -9.95 -18.45
C ILE A 28 2.41 -10.76 -19.42
N SER A 29 1.77 -11.67 -20.13
CA SER A 29 2.47 -12.47 -21.14
C SER A 29 2.79 -11.65 -22.39
N TYR A 30 3.89 -11.99 -23.08
CA TYR A 30 4.21 -11.33 -24.35
C TYR A 30 3.17 -11.65 -25.44
N ASP A 31 2.58 -12.84 -25.40
CA ASP A 31 1.48 -13.23 -26.28
C ASP A 31 0.25 -12.31 -26.10
N GLU A 32 -0.09 -11.95 -24.87
CA GLU A 32 -1.17 -11.00 -24.59
C GLU A 32 -0.90 -9.63 -25.22
N LEU A 33 0.32 -9.10 -25.04
CA LEU A 33 0.71 -7.83 -25.68
C LEU A 33 0.65 -7.92 -27.22
N TYR A 34 1.00 -9.08 -27.78
CA TYR A 34 0.87 -9.33 -29.21
C TYR A 34 -0.60 -9.36 -29.66
N TYR A 35 -1.46 -10.12 -29.00
CA TYR A 35 -2.87 -10.26 -29.40
C TYR A 35 -3.67 -8.98 -29.22
N HIS A 36 -3.44 -8.25 -28.13
CA HIS A 36 -4.18 -7.02 -27.83
C HIS A 36 -3.66 -5.81 -28.62
N PHE A 37 -2.35 -5.74 -28.85
CA PHE A 37 -1.71 -4.52 -29.36
C PHE A 37 -0.90 -4.70 -30.64
N GLY A 38 -0.70 -5.93 -31.11
CA GLY A 38 0.23 -6.25 -32.20
C GLY A 38 1.69 -5.98 -31.84
N ALA A 39 2.01 -5.98 -30.54
CA ALA A 39 3.33 -5.62 -30.05
C ALA A 39 4.21 -6.86 -29.89
N GLU A 40 5.28 -6.97 -30.68
CA GLU A 40 6.31 -7.99 -30.49
C GLU A 40 7.28 -7.54 -29.38
N VAL A 41 7.08 -8.09 -28.19
CA VAL A 41 7.86 -7.82 -26.97
C VAL A 41 8.53 -9.12 -26.52
N SER A 42 9.77 -9.04 -26.07
CA SER A 42 10.48 -10.12 -25.37
C SER A 42 11.53 -9.52 -24.45
N ASP A 43 12.05 -10.31 -23.51
CA ASP A 43 13.16 -9.93 -22.61
C ASP A 43 14.45 -9.49 -23.32
N THR A 44 14.63 -9.97 -24.54
CA THR A 44 15.88 -9.83 -25.31
C THR A 44 15.80 -8.84 -26.46
N ASN A 45 14.62 -8.31 -26.78
CA ASN A 45 14.43 -7.42 -27.92
C ASN A 45 14.38 -5.94 -27.53
N GLU A 46 14.53 -5.05 -28.51
CA GLU A 46 14.57 -3.61 -28.26
C GLU A 46 13.24 -3.07 -27.71
N ASN A 47 12.10 -3.62 -28.15
CA ASN A 47 10.79 -3.19 -27.68
C ASN A 47 10.57 -3.52 -26.20
N GLY A 48 11.00 -4.71 -25.75
CA GLY A 48 10.96 -5.11 -24.36
C GLY A 48 11.87 -4.27 -23.49
N ARG A 49 13.09 -3.98 -23.95
CA ARG A 49 13.98 -3.03 -23.24
C ARG A 49 13.34 -1.64 -23.08
N LEU A 50 12.73 -1.10 -24.13
CA LEU A 50 12.08 0.21 -24.07
C LEU A 50 10.84 0.21 -23.17
N LEU A 51 10.09 -0.89 -23.14
CA LEU A 51 8.93 -1.05 -22.28
C LEU A 51 9.36 -1.20 -20.81
N GLU A 52 10.38 -1.99 -20.53
CA GLU A 52 10.99 -2.13 -19.21
C GLU A 52 11.49 -0.76 -18.71
N GLU A 53 12.22 -0.01 -19.53
CA GLU A 53 12.70 1.33 -19.19
C GLU A 53 11.53 2.27 -18.84
N GLU A 54 10.45 2.27 -19.62
CA GLU A 54 9.26 3.09 -19.33
C GLU A 54 8.56 2.64 -18.02
N LEU A 55 8.36 1.34 -17.81
CA LEU A 55 7.74 0.79 -16.61
C LEU A 55 8.55 1.09 -15.35
N ARG A 56 9.89 1.01 -15.41
CA ARG A 56 10.77 1.35 -14.29
C ARG A 56 10.74 2.83 -13.90
N GLN A 57 10.20 3.71 -14.75
CA GLN A 57 10.01 5.13 -14.43
C GLN A 57 8.61 5.44 -13.87
N ARG A 58 7.71 4.44 -13.82
CA ARG A 58 6.36 4.61 -13.26
C ARG A 58 6.43 4.53 -11.74
N GLU A 59 5.78 5.50 -11.08
CA GLU A 59 5.77 5.59 -9.61
C GLU A 59 4.94 4.49 -8.96
N GLU A 60 4.07 3.84 -9.74
CA GLU A 60 3.22 2.74 -9.32
C GLU A 60 4.00 1.44 -9.16
N VAL A 61 5.11 1.27 -9.87
CA VAL A 61 5.89 0.02 -9.92
C VAL A 61 6.87 -0.06 -8.75
N ASN A 62 6.70 -1.07 -7.90
CA ASN A 62 7.63 -1.39 -6.82
C ASN A 62 8.75 -2.32 -7.30
N GLU A 63 8.41 -3.39 -8.00
CA GLU A 63 9.34 -4.39 -8.54
C GLU A 63 8.94 -4.78 -9.96
N LEU A 64 9.94 -5.09 -10.79
CA LEU A 64 9.73 -5.46 -12.19
C LEU A 64 10.80 -6.45 -12.65
N ILE A 65 10.37 -7.59 -13.17
CA ILE A 65 11.21 -8.65 -13.73
C ILE A 65 10.72 -8.98 -15.14
N MET A 66 11.61 -8.85 -16.12
CA MET A 66 11.39 -9.33 -17.47
C MET A 66 11.88 -10.78 -17.55
N THR A 67 11.00 -11.73 -17.86
CA THR A 67 11.34 -13.16 -18.02
C THR A 67 11.19 -13.58 -19.49
N GLU A 68 11.48 -14.84 -19.81
CA GLU A 68 11.44 -15.35 -21.19
C GLU A 68 10.05 -15.25 -21.84
N ASP A 69 8.98 -15.34 -21.07
CA ASP A 69 7.59 -15.43 -21.55
C ASP A 69 6.68 -14.29 -21.09
N CYS A 70 7.06 -13.56 -20.04
CA CYS A 70 6.21 -12.54 -19.46
C CYS A 70 6.97 -11.41 -18.75
N ILE A 71 6.19 -10.40 -18.37
CA ILE A 71 6.57 -9.34 -17.45
C ILE A 71 5.92 -9.67 -16.13
N GLU A 72 6.72 -9.86 -15.09
CA GLU A 72 6.25 -9.96 -13.72
C GLU A 72 6.44 -8.60 -13.04
N MET A 73 5.36 -8.07 -12.46
CA MET A 73 5.40 -6.79 -11.77
C MET A 73 4.72 -6.85 -10.41
N THR A 74 5.23 -6.05 -9.49
CA THR A 74 4.57 -5.74 -8.23
C THR A 74 4.34 -4.24 -8.17
N CYS A 75 3.11 -3.81 -7.91
CA CYS A 75 2.76 -2.41 -7.73
C CYS A 75 2.85 -2.01 -6.25
N HIS A 76 3.07 -0.74 -5.94
CA HIS A 76 2.97 -0.26 -4.56
C HIS A 76 1.52 -0.35 -4.08
N LEU A 77 1.33 -0.75 -2.81
CA LEU A 77 0.01 -0.92 -2.19
C LEU A 77 -0.90 0.30 -2.32
N GLN A 78 -0.33 1.52 -2.29
CA GLN A 78 -1.08 2.78 -2.41
C GLN A 78 -1.79 2.96 -3.77
N TYR A 79 -1.37 2.21 -4.80
CA TYR A 79 -1.98 2.24 -6.13
C TYR A 79 -2.84 0.99 -6.43
N CYS A 80 -2.70 -0.11 -5.68
CA CYS A 80 -3.60 -1.27 -5.81
C CYS A 80 -4.92 -1.00 -5.08
N HIS A 81 -6.00 -0.73 -5.82
CA HIS A 81 -7.29 -0.34 -5.23
C HIS A 81 -7.92 -1.48 -4.41
N ASN A 82 -7.85 -2.72 -4.89
CA ASN A 82 -8.43 -3.88 -4.20
C ASN A 82 -7.65 -4.25 -2.93
N CYS A 83 -6.36 -3.92 -2.88
CA CYS A 83 -5.48 -4.24 -1.77
C CYS A 83 -5.62 -3.24 -0.59
N GLN A 84 -6.27 -2.10 -0.80
CA GLN A 84 -6.44 -1.04 0.20
C GLN A 84 -7.61 -1.27 1.16
N THR A 85 -8.27 -2.44 1.12
CA THR A 85 -9.52 -2.72 1.85
C THR A 85 -9.40 -2.77 3.38
N ASP A 86 -8.20 -2.66 3.97
CA ASP A 86 -8.04 -2.45 5.42
C ASP A 86 -7.32 -1.12 5.73
N PRO A 87 -8.06 -0.04 6.04
CA PRO A 87 -7.48 1.26 6.36
C PRO A 87 -6.62 1.27 7.64
N VAL A 88 -6.80 0.29 8.55
CA VAL A 88 -5.97 0.16 9.76
C VAL A 88 -4.56 -0.30 9.41
N SER A 89 -4.43 -1.11 8.36
CA SER A 89 -3.15 -1.62 7.86
C SER A 89 -2.34 -0.53 7.16
N LEU A 90 -2.99 0.38 6.42
CA LEU A 90 -2.33 1.53 5.79
C LEU A 90 -1.82 2.56 6.82
N LEU A 91 -2.58 2.81 7.89
CA LEU A 91 -2.16 3.73 8.96
C LEU A 91 -0.95 3.20 9.74
N SER A 92 -0.91 1.88 9.96
CA SER A 92 0.24 1.20 10.58
C SER A 92 1.51 1.29 9.74
N VAL A 93 1.40 1.20 8.40
CA VAL A 93 2.52 1.36 7.46
C VAL A 93 3.01 2.81 7.40
N LEU A 94 2.09 3.79 7.50
CA LEU A 94 2.42 5.22 7.53
C LEU A 94 2.94 5.69 8.91
N GLY A 95 3.03 4.80 9.91
CA GLY A 95 3.49 5.14 11.26
C GLY A 95 2.51 6.01 12.05
N CYS A 96 1.27 6.12 11.58
CA CYS A 96 0.19 6.82 12.27
C CYS A 96 -0.58 5.80 13.11
N ASN A 97 -0.11 5.54 14.33
CA ASN A 97 -0.95 4.89 15.33
C ASN A 97 -2.06 5.87 15.72
N ILE A 98 -3.27 5.72 15.19
CA ILE A 98 -4.43 6.31 15.87
C ILE A 98 -4.65 5.49 17.13
N TYR A 99 -4.09 5.99 18.23
CA TYR A 99 -4.63 5.63 19.53
C TYR A 99 -6.06 6.18 19.52
N ASP A 100 -7.02 5.28 19.48
CA ASP A 100 -8.41 5.62 19.76
C ASP A 100 -8.44 6.02 21.24
N GLU A 101 -8.28 7.33 21.51
CA GLU A 101 -8.60 7.96 22.79
C GLU A 101 -10.13 7.89 22.96
N HIS A 102 -10.64 6.67 23.14
CA HIS A 102 -11.91 6.47 23.79
C HIS A 102 -11.70 6.81 25.27
N GLU A 103 -11.81 8.10 25.56
CA GLU A 103 -12.17 8.66 26.86
C GLU A 103 -13.54 8.11 27.27
N THR A 104 -13.61 6.83 27.62
CA THR A 104 -14.75 6.29 28.35
C THR A 104 -14.56 6.60 29.82
N GLU A 105 -15.20 7.68 30.26
CA GLU A 105 -15.56 7.99 31.64
C GLU A 105 -15.92 6.73 32.42
N HIS A 106 -14.97 6.18 33.17
CA HIS A 106 -15.26 5.19 34.20
C HIS A 106 -14.90 5.77 35.55
N ASN A 107 -15.96 6.29 36.17
CA ASN A 107 -16.13 6.56 37.59
C ASN A 107 -15.24 5.65 38.45
N HIS A 108 -14.23 6.25 39.10
CA HIS A 108 -13.53 5.62 40.21
C HIS A 108 -13.52 6.60 41.38
N GLU A 109 -14.28 6.24 42.40
CA GLU A 109 -14.40 6.94 43.68
C GLU A 109 -13.01 7.09 44.34
N PRO A 110 -12.65 8.27 44.88
CA PRO A 110 -11.39 8.43 45.58
C PRO A 110 -11.56 7.96 47.03
N ALA A 111 -11.03 6.78 47.35
CA ALA A 111 -10.84 6.36 48.73
C ALA A 111 -9.43 6.75 49.18
N ASN A 112 -9.36 7.74 50.10
CA ASN A 112 -8.41 7.91 51.23
C ASN A 112 -6.89 7.79 50.95
N GLU A 113 -5.95 8.54 51.52
CA GLU A 113 -5.86 9.44 52.67
C GLU A 113 -4.40 9.88 52.77
N SER A 114 -4.11 11.15 52.98
CA SER A 114 -2.90 11.62 53.68
C SER A 114 -2.92 13.15 53.74
N SER A 115 -3.32 13.71 54.87
CA SER A 115 -2.72 14.94 55.39
C SER A 115 -3.10 15.08 56.85
N ASP A 116 -2.10 14.99 57.71
CA ASP A 116 -2.20 15.08 59.17
C ASP A 116 -2.56 16.49 59.70
N GLU A 117 -3.06 16.47 60.93
CA GLU A 117 -3.05 17.50 62.00
C GLU A 117 -4.16 18.57 62.04
N ASP A 118 -5.07 18.44 63.01
CA ASP A 118 -5.05 19.15 64.32
C ASP A 118 -6.47 19.28 64.89
N GLU A 119 -6.85 18.45 65.87
CA GLU A 119 -8.04 18.67 66.68
C GLU A 119 -7.77 18.21 68.13
N THR A 120 -7.24 19.13 68.94
CA THR A 120 -7.30 19.01 70.39
C THR A 120 -8.62 19.59 70.90
N GLN A 121 -9.61 18.75 71.21
CA GLN A 121 -10.63 19.10 72.21
C GLN A 121 -11.26 17.85 72.84
N ALA A 122 -10.80 17.56 74.07
CA ALA A 122 -11.41 16.58 74.95
C ALA A 122 -12.81 17.07 75.37
N LEU A 123 -13.83 16.26 75.08
CA LEU A 123 -15.16 16.40 75.62
C LEU A 123 -15.37 15.29 76.65
N SER A 124 -15.63 15.65 77.91
CA SER A 124 -16.50 14.91 78.83
C SER A 124 -16.69 15.67 80.15
N MET A 125 -17.97 15.95 80.45
CA MET A 125 -18.67 16.00 81.75
C MET A 125 -17.99 16.63 82.97
#